data_AF-E2B271-F1
#
_entry.id   AF-E2B271-F1
#
_cell.length_a   1.000
_cell.length_b   1.000
_cell.length_c   1.000
_cell.angle_alpha   90.00
_cell.angle_beta   90.00
_cell.angle_gamma   90.00
#
_symmetry.space_group_name_H-M   'P 1'
#
loop_
_entity.id
_entity.type
_entity.pdbx_description
1 polymer ?
#
loop_
_entity_poly.entity_id
_entity_poly.type
_entity_poly.pdbx_seq_one_letter_code
_entity_poly.pdbx_strand_id
1 'polypeptide(L)'
;MKLLALLVCLMAIAITYANTIADIALHGGLLSAADLQQCYENANLAEEIKDGSYKNPENAEKAKKNGCFTLCILEKRGLIVDSEIQKNKLYGKSAHANLNQATQAKIYATVDRCTEQVKTVTDMCDKSLDLLTCLWKDFI
;
A
#
# COMPACT_ATOMS: atom_id res chain seq x y z
N MET A 1 39.29 -17.11 -4.19
CA MET A 1 37.97 -17.34 -4.83
C MET A 1 36.87 -17.69 -3.83
N LYS A 2 37.02 -18.70 -2.94
CA LYS A 2 35.98 -19.09 -1.97
C LYS A 2 35.55 -17.98 -0.98
N LEU A 3 36.51 -17.21 -0.46
CA LEU A 3 36.23 -16.10 0.48
C LEU A 3 35.45 -14.95 -0.19
N LEU A 4 35.80 -14.60 -1.43
CA LEU A 4 35.11 -13.57 -2.21
C LEU A 4 33.67 -13.99 -2.54
N ALA A 5 33.46 -15.26 -2.91
CA ALA A 5 32.13 -15.80 -3.15
C ALA A 5 31.25 -15.76 -1.87
N LEU A 6 31.81 -16.13 -0.71
CA LEU A 6 31.11 -16.04 0.57
C LEU A 6 30.71 -14.59 0.93
N LEU A 7 31.62 -13.62 0.74
CA LEU A 7 31.33 -12.21 0.98
C LEU A 7 30.22 -11.67 0.07
N VAL A 8 30.24 -12.03 -1.21
CA VAL A 8 29.18 -11.65 -2.16
C VAL A 8 27.83 -12.25 -1.75
N CYS A 9 27.80 -13.51 -1.32
CA CYS A 9 26.57 -14.13 -0.82
C CYS A 9 26.04 -13.43 0.45
N LEU A 10 26.91 -13.10 1.41
CA LEU A 10 26.50 -12.39 2.63
C LEU A 10 25.95 -10.99 2.32
N MET A 11 26.58 -10.26 1.41
CA MET A 11 26.10 -8.95 0.96
C MET A 11 24.74 -9.06 0.27
N ALA A 12 24.55 -10.05 -0.61
CA ALA A 12 23.27 -10.28 -1.28
C ALA A 12 22.14 -10.58 -0.28
N ILE A 13 22.39 -11.46 0.70
CA ILE A 13 21.42 -11.79 1.76
C ILE A 13 21.07 -10.54 2.57
N ALA A 14 22.07 -9.74 2.96
CA ALA A 14 21.85 -8.51 3.71
C ALA A 14 20.99 -7.50 2.94
N ILE A 15 21.23 -7.34 1.63
CA ILE A 15 20.44 -6.46 0.76
C ILE A 15 18.99 -6.94 0.68
N THR A 16 18.77 -8.22 0.41
CA THR A 16 17.41 -8.79 0.33
C THR A 16 16.65 -8.59 1.64
N TYR A 17 17.29 -8.88 2.78
CA TYR A 17 16.70 -8.72 4.09
C TYR A 17 16.36 -7.25 4.41
N ALA A 18 17.25 -6.31 4.07
CA ALA A 18 17.00 -4.88 4.24
C ALA A 18 15.81 -4.40 3.40
N ASN A 19 15.70 -4.85 2.16
CA ASN A 19 14.55 -4.53 1.29
C ASN A 19 13.24 -5.07 1.88
N THR A 20 13.25 -6.29 2.41
CA THR A 20 12.07 -6.87 3.07
C THR A 20 11.65 -6.08 4.31
N ILE A 21 12.59 -5.67 5.16
CA ILE A 21 12.29 -4.82 6.33
C ILE A 21 11.72 -3.48 5.90
N ALA A 22 12.32 -2.84 4.88
CA ALA A 22 11.85 -1.56 4.39
C ALA A 22 10.42 -1.65 3.83
N ASP A 23 10.10 -2.71 3.07
CA ASP A 23 8.75 -2.94 2.54
C ASP A 23 7.72 -3.12 3.65
N ILE A 24 8.03 -3.96 4.66
CA ILE A 24 7.17 -4.16 5.84
C ILE A 24 7.00 -2.84 6.61
N ALA A 25 8.08 -2.11 6.84
CA ALA A 25 8.02 -0.85 7.59
C ALA A 25 7.18 0.23 6.88
N LEU A 26 7.20 0.24 5.53
CA LEU A 26 6.49 1.22 4.72
C LEU A 26 5.04 0.83 4.47
N HIS A 27 4.79 -0.44 4.18
CA HIS A 27 3.50 -0.93 3.71
C HIS A 27 2.77 -1.82 4.72
N GLY A 28 3.32 -2.05 5.91
CA GLY A 28 2.73 -2.88 6.96
C GLY A 28 3.23 -4.33 6.92
N GLY A 29 2.52 -5.21 6.23
CA GLY A 29 2.83 -6.65 6.15
C GLY A 29 3.58 -7.05 4.88
N LEU A 30 4.15 -8.26 4.89
CA LEU A 30 4.70 -8.87 3.68
C LEU A 30 3.56 -9.25 2.73
N LEU A 31 3.69 -8.89 1.45
CA LEU A 31 2.77 -9.34 0.41
C LEU A 31 3.49 -10.36 -0.48
N SER A 32 3.04 -11.62 -0.45
CA SER A 32 3.63 -12.65 -1.31
C SER A 32 3.12 -12.52 -2.75
N ALA A 33 3.85 -13.09 -3.71
CA ALA A 33 3.39 -13.17 -5.10
C ALA A 33 2.06 -13.95 -5.22
N ALA A 34 1.85 -14.96 -4.37
CA ALA A 34 0.61 -15.73 -4.32
C ALA A 34 -0.56 -14.89 -3.80
N ASP A 35 -0.33 -14.08 -2.75
CA ASP A 35 -1.36 -13.16 -2.24
C ASP A 35 -1.73 -12.09 -3.27
N LEU A 36 -0.73 -11.55 -3.97
CA LEU A 36 -0.96 -10.56 -5.02
C LEU A 36 -1.78 -11.17 -6.18
N GLN A 37 -1.41 -12.36 -6.63
CA GLN A 37 -2.15 -13.10 -7.67
C GLN A 37 -3.60 -13.36 -7.23
N GLN A 38 -3.79 -13.80 -5.98
CA GLN A 38 -5.12 -13.98 -5.41
C GLN A 38 -5.95 -12.69 -5.42
N CYS A 39 -5.33 -11.54 -5.12
CA CYS A 39 -6.01 -10.25 -5.17
C CYS A 39 -6.43 -9.86 -6.60
N TYR A 40 -5.60 -10.12 -7.63
CA TYR A 40 -5.97 -9.89 -9.03
C TYR A 40 -7.17 -10.75 -9.45
N GLU A 41 -7.15 -12.03 -9.09
CA GLU A 41 -8.22 -12.99 -9.40
C GLU A 41 -9.52 -12.61 -8.71
N ASN A 42 -9.48 -12.33 -7.41
CA ASN A 42 -10.67 -11.93 -6.63
C ASN A 42 -11.31 -10.64 -7.15
N ALA A 43 -10.49 -9.69 -7.60
CA ALA A 43 -10.97 -8.43 -8.15
C ALA A 43 -11.43 -8.54 -9.61
N ASN A 44 -11.23 -9.69 -10.28
CA ASN A 44 -11.42 -9.88 -11.71
C ASN A 44 -10.77 -8.75 -12.54
N LEU A 45 -9.56 -8.33 -12.15
CA LEU A 45 -8.88 -7.19 -12.75
C LEU A 45 -8.16 -7.64 -14.04
N ALA A 46 -8.64 -7.19 -15.20
CA ALA A 46 -7.97 -7.44 -16.48
C ALA A 46 -6.89 -6.38 -16.80
N GLU A 47 -7.01 -5.16 -16.26
CA GLU A 47 -6.07 -4.06 -16.47
C GLU A 47 -5.99 -3.10 -15.27
N GLU A 48 -4.77 -2.67 -14.93
CA GLU A 48 -4.50 -1.61 -13.95
C GLU A 48 -4.92 -0.23 -14.46
N ILE A 49 -5.32 0.67 -13.55
CA ILE A 49 -5.64 2.06 -13.87
C ILE A 49 -4.38 2.92 -13.66
N LYS A 50 -3.86 3.53 -14.73
CA LYS A 50 -2.60 4.30 -14.72
C LYS A 50 -2.77 5.83 -14.73
N ASP A 51 -3.99 6.37 -14.88
CA ASP A 51 -4.18 7.79 -15.21
C ASP A 51 -5.39 8.50 -14.54
N GLY A 52 -6.00 7.91 -13.51
CA GLY A 52 -7.11 8.56 -12.79
C GLY A 52 -8.46 8.57 -13.52
N SER A 53 -8.56 7.93 -14.69
CA SER A 53 -9.80 7.76 -15.48
C SER A 53 -10.91 6.98 -14.78
N TYR A 54 -10.63 6.34 -13.63
CA TYR A 54 -11.61 5.59 -12.83
C TYR A 54 -12.82 6.42 -12.37
N LYS A 55 -12.72 7.76 -12.36
CA LYS A 55 -13.83 8.64 -11.96
C LYS A 55 -14.86 8.86 -13.03
N ASN A 56 -14.59 8.45 -14.28
CA ASN A 56 -15.58 8.56 -15.33
C ASN A 56 -16.71 7.56 -15.06
N PRO A 57 -17.99 7.94 -15.24
CA PRO A 57 -19.11 7.03 -15.04
C PRO A 57 -19.01 5.76 -15.89
N GLU A 58 -18.44 5.85 -17.10
CA GLU A 58 -18.16 4.70 -17.98
C GLU A 58 -17.17 3.69 -17.37
N ASN A 59 -16.35 4.12 -16.40
CA ASN A 59 -15.33 3.32 -15.75
C ASN A 59 -15.76 2.86 -14.34
N ALA A 60 -17.02 3.04 -13.95
CA ALA A 60 -17.51 2.69 -12.61
C ALA A 60 -17.22 1.22 -12.23
N GLU A 61 -17.39 0.29 -13.17
CA GLU A 61 -17.06 -1.12 -12.95
C GLU A 61 -15.53 -1.31 -12.76
N LYS A 62 -14.72 -0.63 -13.57
CA LYS A 62 -13.25 -0.68 -13.47
C LYS A 62 -12.78 -0.09 -12.14
N ALA A 63 -13.36 1.03 -11.71
CA ALA A 63 -13.10 1.67 -10.43
C ALA A 63 -13.40 0.71 -9.27
N LYS A 64 -14.60 0.12 -9.26
CA LYS A 64 -14.99 -0.84 -8.22
C LYS A 64 -14.03 -2.02 -8.13
N LYS A 65 -13.64 -2.62 -9.26
CA LYS A 65 -12.64 -3.71 -9.29
C LYS A 65 -11.30 -3.27 -8.70
N ASN A 66 -10.80 -2.08 -9.05
CA ASN A 66 -9.56 -1.55 -8.50
C ASN A 66 -9.65 -1.24 -7.01
N GLY A 67 -10.81 -0.79 -6.54
CA GLY A 67 -11.10 -0.66 -5.12
C GLY A 67 -11.03 -1.98 -4.37
N CYS A 68 -11.63 -3.04 -4.91
CA CYS A 68 -11.59 -4.36 -4.29
C CYS A 68 -10.19 -5.00 -4.32
N PHE A 69 -9.43 -4.77 -5.39
CA PHE A 69 -8.02 -5.15 -5.44
C PHE A 69 -7.20 -4.43 -4.37
N THR A 70 -7.40 -3.12 -4.22
CA THR A 70 -6.74 -2.32 -3.19
C THR A 70 -7.12 -2.82 -1.80
N LEU A 71 -8.40 -3.07 -1.54
CA LEU A 71 -8.88 -3.63 -0.27
C LEU A 71 -8.16 -4.93 0.07
N CYS A 72 -8.10 -5.88 -0.88
CA CYS A 72 -7.43 -7.17 -0.68
C CYS A 72 -5.96 -6.99 -0.29
N ILE A 73 -5.23 -6.10 -0.96
CA ILE A 73 -3.83 -5.80 -0.62
C ILE A 73 -3.71 -5.21 0.79
N LEU A 74 -4.57 -4.26 1.14
CA LEU A 74 -4.56 -3.60 2.44
C LEU A 74 -4.88 -4.59 3.58
N GLU A 75 -5.82 -5.52 3.37
CA GLU A 75 -6.14 -6.58 4.33
C GLU A 75 -4.97 -7.56 4.50
N LYS A 76 -4.35 -8.02 3.40
CA LYS A 76 -3.18 -8.91 3.44
C LYS A 76 -1.99 -8.26 4.14
N ARG A 77 -1.83 -6.95 4.00
CA ARG A 77 -0.82 -6.15 4.69
C ARG A 77 -1.21 -5.78 6.12
N GLY A 78 -2.41 -6.15 6.57
CA GLY A 78 -2.96 -5.84 7.87
C GLY A 78 -3.16 -4.35 8.12
N LEU A 79 -3.30 -3.55 7.06
CA LEU A 79 -3.62 -2.12 7.07
C LEU A 79 -5.13 -1.87 7.20
N ILE A 80 -5.94 -2.86 6.84
CA ILE A 80 -7.37 -2.95 7.17
C ILE A 80 -7.57 -4.27 7.92
N VAL A 81 -8.27 -4.21 9.05
CA VAL A 81 -8.63 -5.39 9.87
C VAL A 81 -10.07 -5.20 10.30
N ASP A 82 -10.92 -6.21 10.11
CA ASP A 82 -12.34 -6.16 10.46
C ASP A 82 -13.07 -4.93 9.89
N SER A 83 -12.75 -4.57 8.63
CA SER A 83 -13.25 -3.36 7.94
C SER A 83 -12.81 -2.01 8.56
N GLU A 84 -11.85 -2.03 9.49
CA GLU A 84 -11.28 -0.83 10.11
C GLU A 84 -9.87 -0.53 9.60
N ILE A 85 -9.66 0.74 9.23
CA ILE A 85 -8.35 1.23 8.80
C ILE A 85 -7.40 1.34 10.00
N GLN A 86 -6.28 0.63 9.91
CA GLN A 86 -5.21 0.63 10.90
C GLN A 86 -4.30 1.85 10.68
N LYS A 87 -4.82 3.04 10.99
CA LYS A 87 -4.17 4.34 10.77
C LYS A 87 -2.72 4.41 11.26
N ASN A 88 -2.44 3.81 12.42
CA ASN A 88 -1.09 3.76 12.98
C ASN A 88 -0.07 3.07 12.08
N LYS A 89 -0.50 2.07 11.31
CA LYS A 89 0.35 1.36 10.34
C LYS A 89 0.51 2.16 9.05
N LEU A 90 -0.55 2.85 8.60
CA LEU A 90 -0.51 3.71 7.41
C LEU A 90 0.50 4.87 7.54
N TYR A 91 0.81 5.31 8.75
CA TYR A 91 1.87 6.31 8.96
C TYR A 91 3.25 5.81 8.54
N GLY A 92 3.51 4.49 8.49
CA GLY A 92 4.82 3.94 8.15
C GLY A 92 5.95 4.49 9.03
N LYS A 93 5.69 4.75 10.32
CA LYS A 93 6.60 5.51 11.20
C LYS A 93 8.04 4.99 11.18
N SER A 94 8.22 3.67 11.14
CA SER A 94 9.54 3.04 11.07
C SER A 94 10.25 3.31 9.74
N ALA A 95 9.53 3.31 8.61
CA ALA A 95 10.11 3.65 7.31
C ALA A 95 10.47 5.15 7.21
N HIS A 96 9.73 5.99 7.92
CA HIS A 96 9.90 7.45 7.89
C HIS A 96 10.78 8.01 9.01
N ALA A 97 11.33 7.16 9.88
CA ALA A 97 12.06 7.58 11.08
C ALA A 97 13.29 8.46 10.77
N ASN A 98 13.94 8.25 9.62
CA ASN A 98 15.13 8.99 9.21
C ASN A 98 14.82 10.25 8.37
N LEU A 99 13.55 10.54 8.10
CA LEU A 99 13.16 11.76 7.41
C LEU A 99 13.19 12.96 8.37
N ASN A 100 13.37 14.17 7.84
CA ASN A 100 13.27 15.37 8.67
C ASN A 100 11.85 15.54 9.24
N GLN A 101 11.74 16.28 10.35
CA GLN A 101 10.46 16.46 11.06
C GLN A 101 9.35 17.07 10.20
N ALA A 102 9.68 18.03 9.32
CA ALA A 102 8.70 18.66 8.45
C ALA A 102 8.11 17.65 7.44
N THR A 103 8.94 16.78 6.87
CA THR A 103 8.51 15.72 5.97
C THR A 103 7.65 14.68 6.70
N GLN A 104 8.05 14.25 7.91
CA GLN A 104 7.24 13.33 8.72
C GLN A 104 5.86 13.93 9.05
N ALA A 105 5.82 15.20 9.46
CA ALA A 105 4.58 15.90 9.76
C ALA A 105 3.65 15.98 8.54
N LYS A 106 4.19 16.24 7.35
CA LYS A 106 3.42 16.24 6.10
C LYS A 106 2.80 14.85 5.84
N ILE A 107 3.58 13.78 5.94
CA ILE A 107 3.09 12.41 5.75
C ILE A 107 1.95 12.09 6.72
N TYR A 108 2.14 12.38 8.01
CA TYR A 108 1.12 12.08 9.02
C TYR A 108 -0.14 12.90 8.83
N ALA A 109 -0.02 14.18 8.47
CA ALA A 109 -1.17 15.03 8.14
C ALA A 109 -1.94 14.53 6.91
N THR A 110 -1.24 14.04 5.87
CA THR A 110 -1.88 13.42 4.70
C THR A 110 -2.65 12.16 5.11
N VAL A 111 -2.06 11.27 5.90
CA VAL A 111 -2.75 10.07 6.41
C VAL A 111 -3.97 10.44 7.26
N ASP A 112 -3.84 11.43 8.16
CA ASP A 112 -4.94 11.92 8.99
C ASP A 112 -6.12 12.41 8.15
N ARG A 113 -5.84 13.28 7.20
CA ARG A 113 -6.85 13.84 6.32
C ARG A 113 -7.52 12.76 5.47
N CYS A 114 -6.74 11.86 4.86
CA CYS A 114 -7.28 10.85 3.97
C CYS A 114 -8.12 9.79 4.68
N THR A 115 -7.70 9.38 5.88
CA THR A 115 -8.50 8.46 6.69
C THR A 115 -9.80 9.08 7.18
N GLU A 116 -9.82 10.37 7.53
CA GLU A 116 -11.05 11.06 7.89
C GLU A 116 -11.98 11.25 6.67
N GLN A 117 -11.46 11.54 5.48
CA GLN A 117 -12.26 11.70 4.25
C GLN A 117 -13.07 10.45 3.91
N VAL A 118 -12.53 9.26 4.14
CA VAL A 118 -13.16 7.99 3.76
C VAL A 118 -13.95 7.34 4.90
N LYS A 119 -14.00 7.98 6.08
CA LYS A 119 -14.55 7.41 7.31
C LYS A 119 -16.02 6.99 7.17
N THR A 120 -16.81 7.76 6.44
CA THR A 120 -18.25 7.53 6.27
C THR A 120 -18.58 6.66 5.06
N VAL A 121 -17.58 6.28 4.25
CA VAL A 121 -17.79 5.37 3.12
C VAL A 121 -18.09 3.98 3.68
N THR A 122 -19.17 3.34 3.21
CA THR A 122 -19.63 2.05 3.73
C THR A 122 -19.11 0.88 2.91
N ASP A 123 -19.08 0.99 1.58
CA ASP A 123 -18.47 -0.01 0.71
C ASP A 123 -16.95 0.01 0.87
N MET A 124 -16.37 -1.15 1.23
CA MET A 124 -14.94 -1.24 1.53
C MET A 124 -14.05 -1.19 0.28
N CYS A 125 -14.57 -1.56 -0.89
CA CYS A 125 -13.83 -1.39 -2.14
C CYS A 125 -13.73 0.10 -2.50
N ASP A 126 -14.84 0.82 -2.42
CA ASP A 126 -14.88 2.27 -2.67
C ASP A 126 -14.02 3.03 -1.64
N LYS A 127 -14.17 2.68 -0.35
CA LYS A 127 -13.34 3.23 0.75
C LYS A 127 -11.85 3.07 0.47
N SER A 128 -11.44 1.88 0.00
CA SER A 128 -10.04 1.57 -0.28
C SER A 128 -9.50 2.33 -1.49
N LEU A 129 -10.29 2.46 -2.55
CA LEU A 129 -9.92 3.25 -3.74
C LEU A 129 -9.77 4.73 -3.43
N ASP A 130 -10.72 5.29 -2.67
CA ASP A 130 -10.70 6.70 -2.27
C ASP A 130 -9.52 6.98 -1.34
N LEU A 131 -9.22 6.06 -0.42
CA LEU A 131 -8.05 6.16 0.46
C LEU A 131 -6.76 6.18 -0.36
N LEU A 132 -6.58 5.22 -1.27
CA LEU A 132 -5.40 5.14 -2.14
C LEU A 132 -5.23 6.40 -2.98
N THR A 133 -6.33 6.85 -3.59
CA THR A 133 -6.35 8.10 -4.36
C THR A 133 -5.92 9.29 -3.51
N CYS A 134 -6.49 9.43 -2.32
CA CYS A 134 -6.20 10.56 -1.46
C CYS A 134 -4.73 10.58 -1.05
N LEU A 135 -4.18 9.42 -0.71
CA LEU A 135 -2.77 9.28 -0.37
C LEU A 135 -1.89 9.66 -1.57
N TRP A 136 -2.16 9.13 -2.76
CA TRP A 136 -1.34 9.40 -3.97
C TRP A 136 -1.35 10.85 -4.43
N LYS A 137 -2.45 11.59 -4.27
CA LYS A 137 -2.56 13.00 -4.72
C LYS A 137 -1.51 13.95 -4.13
N ASP A 138 -0.97 13.66 -2.96
CA ASP A 138 0.02 14.52 -2.29
C ASP A 138 1.48 14.12 -2.58
N PHE A 139 1.69 12.98 -3.25
CA PHE A 139 2.99 12.38 -3.53
C PHE A 139 3.34 12.32 -5.03
N ILE A 140 2.45 12.81 -5.91
CA ILE A 140 2.67 13.09 -7.34
C ILE A 140 2.51 14.60 -7.54
#